data_AF-A0AB35WWW7-F1
#
_entry.id   AF-A0AB35WWW7-F1
#
_cell.length_a   1.000
_cell.length_b   1.000
_cell.length_c   1.000
_cell.angle_alpha   90.00
_cell.angle_beta   90.00
_cell.angle_gamma   90.00
#
_symmetry.space_group_name_H-M   'P 1'
#
loop_
_entity.id
_entity.type
_entity.pdbx_description
1 polymer ?
#
loop_
_entity_poly.entity_id
_entity_poly.type
_entity_poly.pdbx_seq_one_letter_code
_entity_poly.pdbx_strand_id
1 'polypeptide(L)' 'MDDKKGAVAILQWRARFLGEGVLQEAAYDQALMAAERLERSGSVSASEWLDMVRQANAALLRH' A
#
# COMPACT_ATOMS: atom_id res chain seq x y z
N MET A 1 -17.35 -5.57 -11.39
CA MET A 1 -16.77 -6.85 -10.92
C MET A 1 -15.33 -6.59 -10.45
N ASP A 2 -15.12 -5.46 -9.76
CA ASP A 2 -13.82 -4.76 -9.67
C ASP A 2 -13.32 -4.63 -8.22
N ASP A 3 -14.23 -4.61 -7.25
CA ASP A 3 -13.91 -4.49 -5.82
C ASP A 3 -13.03 -5.63 -5.29
N LYS A 4 -13.19 -6.84 -5.85
CA LYS A 4 -12.35 -8.00 -5.47
C LYS A 4 -10.89 -7.87 -5.92
N LYS A 5 -10.62 -7.20 -7.05
CA LYS A 5 -9.26 -7.06 -7.56
C LYS A 5 -8.47 -6.04 -6.73
N GLY A 6 -9.11 -4.91 -6.38
CA GLY A 6 -8.53 -3.91 -5.47
C GLY A 6 -8.23 -4.48 -4.10
N ALA A 7 -9.18 -5.21 -3.50
CA ALA A 7 -8.96 -5.84 -2.20
C ALA A 7 -7.76 -6.82 -2.20
N VAL A 8 -7.60 -7.62 -3.26
CA VAL A 8 -6.46 -8.54 -3.39
C VAL A 8 -5.15 -7.79 -3.58
N ALA A 9 -5.12 -6.75 -4.41
CA ALA A 9 -3.94 -5.93 -4.64
C ALA A 9 -3.47 -5.23 -3.35
N ILE A 10 -4.40 -4.68 -2.57
CA ILE A 10 -4.13 -4.05 -1.28
C ILE A 10 -3.57 -5.07 -0.29
N LEU A 11 -4.17 -6.27 -0.20
CA LEU A 11 -3.68 -7.32 0.70
C LEU A 11 -2.26 -7.77 0.36
N GLN A 12 -1.95 -7.96 -0.93
CA GLN A 12 -0.60 -8.33 -1.38
C GLN A 12 0.42 -7.22 -1.07
N TRP A 13 0.04 -5.96 -1.31
CA TRP A 13 0.88 -4.81 -0.96
C TRP A 13 1.14 -4.75 0.55
N ARG A 14 0.11 -4.91 1.38
CA ARG A 14 0.23 -4.93 2.84
C ARG A 14 1.14 -6.06 3.32
N ALA A 15 0.97 -7.27 2.79
CA ALA A 15 1.83 -8.41 3.14
C ALA A 15 3.29 -8.17 2.76
N ARG A 16 3.54 -7.50 1.63
CA ARG A 16 4.89 -7.23 1.12
C ARG A 16 5.63 -6.15 1.90
N PHE A 17 4.94 -5.09 2.32
CA PHE A 17 5.59 -3.91 2.91
C PHE A 17 5.29 -3.73 4.40
N LEU A 18 4.10 -4.11 4.87
CA LEU A 18 3.64 -3.88 6.25
C LEU A 18 3.63 -5.16 7.11
N GLY A 19 4.17 -6.27 6.61
CA GLY A 19 4.03 -7.61 7.21
C GLY A 19 4.53 -7.73 8.65
N GLU A 20 5.72 -7.21 8.96
CA GLU A 20 6.30 -7.27 10.31
C GLU A 20 5.94 -6.05 11.19
N GLY A 21 5.04 -5.17 10.70
CA GLY A 21 4.53 -4.02 11.44
C GLY A 21 5.49 -2.83 11.58
N VAL A 22 6.75 -3.00 11.20
CA VAL A 22 7.79 -1.98 11.24
C VAL A 22 8.29 -1.74 9.82
N LEU A 23 8.08 -0.52 9.32
CA LEU A 23 8.48 -0.14 7.98
C LEU A 23 9.74 0.73 8.06
N GLN A 24 10.84 0.23 7.52
CA GLN A 24 12.07 1.02 7.40
C GLN A 24 11.89 2.10 6.32
N GLU A 25 12.59 3.23 6.45
CA GLU A 25 12.51 4.36 5.51
C GLU A 25 12.77 3.92 4.04
N ALA A 26 13.76 3.04 3.82
CA ALA A 26 14.04 2.49 2.49
C ALA A 26 12.91 1.62 1.92
N ALA A 27 12.13 0.96 2.78
CA ALA A 27 10.96 0.16 2.39
C ALA A 27 9.71 1.03 2.19
N TYR A 28 9.66 2.20 2.82
CA TYR A 28 8.56 3.16 2.71
C TYR A 28 8.46 3.77 1.30
N ASP A 29 9.57 4.22 0.71
CA ASP A 29 9.58 4.72 -0.67
C ASP A 29 9.11 3.64 -1.66
N GLN A 30 9.57 2.40 -1.47
CA GLN A 30 9.15 1.28 -2.31
C GLN A 30 7.65 0.97 -2.16
N ALA A 31 7.12 1.09 -0.93
CA ALA A 31 5.70 0.92 -0.66
C ALA A 31 4.85 1.99 -1.36
N LEU A 32 5.28 3.26 -1.32
CA LEU A 32 4.59 4.35 -2.01
C LEU A 32 4.60 4.17 -3.54
N MET A 33 5.75 3.85 -4.13
CA MET A 33 5.87 3.60 -5.58
C MET A 33 5.05 2.40 -6.03
N ALA A 34 4.91 1.38 -5.18
CA ALA A 34 4.07 0.22 -5.47
C ALA A 34 2.57 0.58 -5.41
N ALA A 35 2.16 1.37 -4.40
CA ALA A 35 0.79 1.84 -4.27
C ALA A 35 0.38 2.75 -5.45
N GLU A 36 1.26 3.67 -5.88
CA GLU A 36 1.01 4.53 -7.06
C GLU A 36 0.84 3.71 -8.34
N ARG A 37 1.67 2.68 -8.54
CA ARG A 37 1.52 1.79 -9.71
C ARG A 37 0.20 1.05 -9.73
N LEU A 38 -0.31 0.64 -8.57
CA LEU A 38 -1.61 -0.02 -8.48
C LEU A 38 -2.74 0.94 -8.88
N GLU A 39 -2.67 2.20 -8.47
CA GLU A 39 -3.65 3.23 -8.83
C GLU A 39 -3.62 3.53 -10.34
N ARG A 40 -2.42 3.77 -10.89
CA ARG A 40 -2.25 4.05 -12.33
C ARG A 40 -2.68 2.90 -13.22
N SER A 41 -2.59 1.66 -12.73
CA SER A 41 -3.07 0.47 -13.44
C SER A 41 -4.58 0.26 -13.35
N GLY A 42 -5.29 1.07 -12.57
CA GLY A 42 -6.71 0.89 -12.26
C GLY A 42 -6.99 -0.28 -11.32
N SER A 43 -5.96 -0.87 -10.70
CA SER A 43 -6.12 -1.99 -9.75
C SER A 43 -6.69 -1.53 -8.43
N VAL A 44 -6.41 -0.29 -8.02
CA VAL A 44 -7.02 0.38 -6.86
C VAL A 44 -7.51 1.76 -7.26
N SER A 45 -8.54 2.26 -6.60
CA SER A 45 -9.02 3.63 -6.73
C SER A 45 -8.11 4.62 -6.03
N ALA A 46 -8.26 5.91 -6.35
CA ALA A 46 -7.54 6.99 -5.67
C ALA A 46 -7.80 7.02 -4.15
N SER A 47 -9.02 6.68 -3.70
CA SER A 47 -9.35 6.61 -2.28
C SER A 47 -8.65 5.45 -1.58
N GLU A 48 -8.59 4.28 -2.21
CA GLU A 48 -7.86 3.12 -1.69
C GLU A 48 -6.36 3.38 -1.65
N TRP A 49 -5.80 4.04 -2.68
CA TRP A 49 -4.42 4.49 -2.70
C TRP A 49 -4.10 5.41 -1.52
N LEU A 50 -4.95 6.41 -1.24
CA LEU A 50 -4.78 7.29 -0.08
C LEU A 50 -4.76 6.51 1.24
N ASP A 51 -5.61 5.50 1.39
CA ASP A 51 -5.62 4.65 2.59
C ASP A 51 -4.39 3.73 2.67
N MET A 52 -3.82 3.29 1.55
CA MET A 52 -2.53 2.58 1.53
C MET A 52 -1.40 3.48 1.99
N VAL A 53 -1.33 4.72 1.48
CA VAL A 53 -0.33 5.72 1.90
C VAL A 53 -0.44 6.00 3.40
N ARG A 54 -1.66 6.20 3.93
CA ARG A 54 -1.88 6.38 5.37
C ARG A 54 -1.38 5.21 6.20
N GLN A 55 -1.59 3.98 5.74
CA GLN A 55 -1.09 2.78 6.44
C GLN A 55 0.44 2.72 6.43
N ALA A 56 1.10 3.06 5.31
CA ALA A 56 2.56 3.13 5.23
C ALA A 56 3.11 4.20 6.19
N ASN A 57 2.51 5.39 6.24
CA ASN A 57 2.91 6.47 7.14
C ASN A 57 2.78 6.03 8.61
N ALA A 58 1.67 5.37 8.96
CA ALA A 58 1.45 4.88 10.32
C ALA A 58 2.44 3.78 10.72
N ALA A 59 2.90 2.95 9.78
CA ALA A 59 3.91 1.94 10.03
C ALA A 59 5.33 2.53 10.16
N LEU A 60 5.63 3.59 9.41
CA LEU A 60 6.89 4.33 9.51
C LEU A 60 6.99 5.06 10.86
N LEU A 61 5.91 5.73 11.29
CA LEU A 61 5.87 6.49 12.54
C LEU A 61 5.79 5.62 13.80
N ARG A 62 5.59 4.31 13.66
CA ARG A 62 5.62 3.34 14.78
C ARG A 62 7.03 2.84 15.09
N HIS A 63 8.04 3.37 14.42
CA HIS A 63 9.45 3.01 14.56
C HIS A 63 10.19 3.89 15.57
#